data_AF-A0A7S4ZRV9-F1
#
_entry.id   AF-A0A7S4ZRV9-F1
#
_cell.length_a   1.000
_cell.length_b   1.000
_cell.length_c   1.000
_cell.angle_alpha   90.00
_cell.angle_beta   90.00
_cell.angle_gamma   90.00
#
_symmetry.space_group_name_H-M   'P 1'
#
loop_
_entity.id
_entity.type
_entity.pdbx_description
1 polymer ?
#
loop_
_entity_poly.entity_id
_entity_poly.type
_entity_poly.pdbx_seq_one_letter_code
_entity_poly.pdbx_strand_id
1 'polypeptide(L)'
;MHRWGNHREQVRIANIDAPDGNARCIGERTSAERATDRLGHLLNGSAFTIARINMDRRGNSIAFVSINRRDLGHQLVRERLVWPWEPRHRSWCCFR
;
A
#
# COMPACT_ATOMS: atom_id res chain seq x y z
N MET A 1 29.72 2.80 12.70
CA MET A 1 29.83 3.01 11.24
C MET A 1 29.61 1.68 10.53
N HIS A 2 28.40 1.41 10.06
CA HIS A 2 28.19 0.45 8.97
C HIS A 2 28.31 1.27 7.69
N ARG A 3 29.29 0.94 6.85
CA ARG A 3 29.64 1.74 5.65
C ARG A 3 28.52 1.76 4.61
N TRP A 4 27.55 0.85 4.75
CA TRP A 4 26.35 0.72 3.93
C TRP A 4 25.14 0.80 4.86
N GLY A 5 24.30 1.81 4.69
CA GLY A 5 23.13 2.03 5.53
C GLY A 5 22.09 0.90 5.43
N ASN A 6 20.91 1.12 6.02
CA ASN A 6 19.80 0.18 5.90
C ASN A 6 19.36 0.09 4.42
N HIS A 7 19.55 -1.06 3.77
CA HIS A 7 19.16 -1.29 2.35
C HIS A 7 17.64 -1.45 2.16
N ARG A 8 16.85 -0.99 3.12
CA ARG A 8 15.38 -1.07 3.10
C ARG A 8 14.83 0.27 2.68
N GLU A 9 13.92 0.23 1.73
CA GLU A 9 13.17 1.39 1.26
C GLU A 9 11.70 1.16 1.57
N GLN A 10 11.04 2.16 2.16
CA GLN A 10 9.60 2.16 2.27
C GLN A 10 9.00 2.69 0.97
N VAL A 11 8.07 1.93 0.40
CA VAL A 11 7.37 2.27 -0.84
C VAL A 11 5.87 2.33 -0.58
N ARG A 12 5.28 3.50 -0.85
CA ARG A 12 3.83 3.71 -0.86
C ARG A 12 3.29 3.47 -2.27
N ILE A 13 2.24 2.66 -2.37
CA ILE A 13 1.54 2.42 -3.64
C ILE A 13 0.74 3.68 -4.00
N ALA A 14 1.00 4.24 -5.17
CA ALA A 14 0.57 5.58 -5.54
C ALA A 14 -0.96 5.75 -5.72
N ASN A 15 -1.64 4.72 -6.25
CA ASN A 15 -3.04 4.79 -6.67
C ASN A 15 -4.04 4.28 -5.64
N ILE A 16 -3.60 3.98 -4.41
CA ILE A 16 -4.48 3.51 -3.34
C ILE A 16 -4.38 4.40 -2.10
N ASP A 17 -5.48 4.45 -1.38
CA ASP A 17 -5.53 4.85 0.02
C ASP A 17 -5.79 3.60 0.85
N ALA A 18 -4.94 3.36 1.85
CA ALA A 18 -5.01 2.20 2.73
C ALA A 18 -4.81 2.65 4.17
N PRO A 19 -5.51 2.03 5.14
CA PRO A 19 -5.32 2.37 6.54
C PRO A 19 -3.92 2.01 7.01
N ASP A 20 -3.36 2.84 7.88
CA ASP A 20 -2.08 2.56 8.52
C ASP A 20 -2.27 1.50 9.63
N GLY A 21 -1.18 0.85 10.07
CA GLY A 21 -1.22 -0.16 11.13
C GLY A 21 -1.73 0.36 12.48
N ASN A 22 -1.77 1.68 12.66
CA ASN A 22 -2.35 2.35 13.82
C ASN A 22 -3.86 2.62 13.61
N ALA A 23 -4.66 1.56 13.66
CA ALA A 23 -6.10 1.65 13.49
C ALA A 23 -6.78 2.37 14.66
N ARG A 24 -7.71 3.28 14.35
CA ARG A 24 -8.52 4.04 15.32
C ARG A 24 -9.84 3.35 15.66
N CYS A 25 -10.20 2.30 14.92
CA CYS A 25 -11.44 1.55 15.07
C CYS A 25 -11.30 0.13 14.49
N ILE A 26 -12.26 -0.74 14.82
CA ILE A 26 -12.25 -2.15 14.40
C ILE A 26 -12.30 -2.30 12.87
N GLY A 27 -13.15 -1.54 12.18
CA GLY A 27 -13.28 -1.62 10.72
C GLY A 27 -12.00 -1.23 9.98
N GLU A 28 -11.28 -0.22 10.47
CA GLU A 28 -9.97 0.19 9.97
C GLU A 28 -8.93 -0.91 10.17
N ARG A 29 -8.89 -1.50 11.38
CA ARG A 29 -7.98 -2.60 11.72
C ARG A 29 -8.19 -3.82 10.82
N THR A 30 -9.43 -4.26 10.66
CA THR A 30 -9.77 -5.41 9.81
C THR A 30 -9.41 -5.14 8.35
N SER A 31 -9.60 -3.90 7.87
CA SER A 31 -9.21 -3.52 6.51
C SER A 31 -7.69 -3.54 6.34
N ALA A 32 -6.94 -3.01 7.31
CA ALA A 32 -5.48 -3.02 7.33
C ALA A 32 -4.90 -4.45 7.31
N GLU A 33 -5.42 -5.33 8.18
CA GLU A 33 -4.99 -6.73 8.27
C GLU A 33 -5.25 -7.46 6.94
N ARG A 34 -6.48 -7.36 6.40
CA ARG A 34 -6.83 -8.01 5.13
C ARG A 34 -6.03 -7.48 3.94
N ALA A 35 -5.79 -6.17 3.87
CA ALA A 35 -4.96 -5.57 2.83
C ALA A 35 -3.50 -6.05 2.93
N THR A 36 -2.96 -6.15 4.15
CA THR A 36 -1.60 -6.65 4.41
C THR A 36 -1.44 -8.10 3.99
N ASP A 37 -2.35 -8.97 4.42
CA ASP A 37 -2.34 -10.40 4.07
C ASP A 37 -2.43 -10.60 2.56
N ARG A 38 -3.33 -9.85 1.91
CA ARG A 38 -3.50 -9.94 0.46
C ARG A 38 -2.28 -9.44 -0.29
N LEU A 39 -1.70 -8.32 0.12
CA LEU A 39 -0.49 -7.78 -0.47
C LEU A 39 0.66 -8.80 -0.35
N GLY A 40 0.81 -9.43 0.82
CA GLY A 40 1.76 -10.51 1.04
C GLY A 40 1.53 -11.68 0.09
N HIS A 41 0.30 -12.16 -0.05
CA HIS A 41 -0.05 -13.23 -0.99
C HIS A 41 0.25 -12.88 -2.45
N LEU A 42 0.06 -11.63 -2.87
CA LEU A 42 0.31 -11.21 -4.24
C LEU A 42 1.82 -11.10 -4.53
N LEU A 43 2.59 -10.53 -3.61
CA LEU A 43 4.02 -10.31 -3.78
C LEU A 43 4.85 -11.57 -3.55
N ASN A 44 4.46 -12.43 -2.60
CA ASN A 44 5.21 -13.64 -2.28
C ASN A 44 5.21 -14.60 -3.48
N GLY A 45 6.41 -14.90 -4.00
CA GLY A 45 6.61 -15.80 -5.13
C GLY A 45 6.33 -15.19 -6.51
N SER A 46 5.99 -13.89 -6.58
CA SER A 46 5.72 -13.21 -7.86
C SER A 46 6.84 -12.26 -8.24
N ALA A 47 7.18 -12.22 -9.53
CA ALA A 47 7.97 -11.12 -10.08
C ALA A 47 7.08 -9.88 -10.22
N PHE A 48 7.50 -8.77 -9.63
CA PHE A 48 6.79 -7.50 -9.69
C PHE A 48 7.69 -6.38 -10.21
N THR A 49 7.07 -5.33 -10.75
CA THR A 49 7.74 -4.13 -11.22
C THR A 49 7.30 -2.94 -10.38
N ILE A 50 8.27 -2.10 -10.01
CA ILE A 50 8.06 -0.84 -9.29
C ILE A 50 8.39 0.31 -10.24
N ALA A 51 7.39 1.15 -10.54
CA ALA A 51 7.56 2.39 -11.29
C ALA A 51 7.45 3.58 -10.32
N ARG A 52 8.61 4.12 -9.90
CA ARG A 52 8.69 5.25 -8.96
C ARG A 52 8.31 6.56 -9.67
N ILE A 53 7.53 7.39 -8.99
CA ILE A 53 7.05 8.67 -9.52
C ILE A 53 7.40 9.86 -8.65
N ASN A 54 7.57 9.66 -7.34
CA ASN A 54 7.86 10.74 -6.40
C ASN A 54 8.42 10.19 -5.08
N MET A 55 8.77 11.08 -4.17
CA MET A 55 9.14 10.78 -2.80
C MET A 55 8.33 11.66 -1.84
N ASP A 56 7.88 11.10 -0.74
CA ASP A 56 7.19 11.87 0.29
C ASP A 56 8.17 12.70 1.14
N ARG A 57 7.64 13.60 1.98
CA ARG A 57 8.47 14.45 2.85
C ARG A 57 9.29 13.67 3.90
N ARG A 58 8.95 12.40 4.14
CA ARG A 58 9.64 11.52 5.09
C ARG A 58 10.70 10.65 4.39
N GLY A 59 10.87 10.80 3.08
CA GLY A 59 11.83 10.03 2.29
C GLY A 59 11.30 8.68 1.78
N ASN A 60 10.00 8.40 1.92
CA ASN A 60 9.41 7.17 1.39
C ASN A 60 9.12 7.36 -0.11
N SER A 61 9.43 6.34 -0.91
CA SER A 61 9.12 6.38 -2.33
C SER A 61 7.64 6.20 -2.59
N ILE A 62 7.12 6.92 -3.57
CA ILE A 62 5.76 6.77 -4.10
C ILE A 62 5.88 6.12 -5.47
N ALA A 63 5.22 4.97 -5.66
CA ALA A 63 5.36 4.17 -6.88
C ALA A 63 4.09 3.42 -7.26
N PHE A 64 3.96 3.11 -8.55
CA PHE A 64 3.03 2.09 -9.03
C PHE A 64 3.69 0.71 -8.95
N VAL A 65 2.91 -0.30 -8.54
CA VAL A 65 3.37 -1.69 -8.42
C VAL A 65 2.55 -2.57 -9.35
N SER A 66 3.23 -3.41 -10.13
CA SER A 66 2.57 -4.30 -11.10
C SER A 66 3.06 -5.73 -10.96
N ILE A 67 2.17 -6.71 -11.11
CA ILE A 67 2.50 -8.14 -11.22
C ILE A 67 1.95 -8.65 -12.56
N ASN A 68 2.75 -9.36 -13.35
CA ASN A 68 2.32 -9.86 -14.67
C ASN A 68 1.65 -8.78 -15.55
N ARG A 69 2.22 -7.56 -15.54
CA ARG A 69 1.71 -6.37 -16.23
C ARG A 69 0.32 -5.89 -15.77
N ARG A 70 -0.18 -6.36 -14.63
CA ARG A 70 -1.44 -5.91 -14.00
C ARG A 70 -1.12 -5.02 -12.81
N ASP A 71 -1.83 -3.89 -12.72
CA ASP A 71 -1.71 -2.96 -11.61
C ASP A 71 -2.21 -3.61 -10.31
N LEU A 72 -1.33 -3.66 -9.31
CA LEU A 72 -1.61 -4.28 -8.02
C LEU A 72 -2.59 -3.44 -7.20
N GLY A 73 -2.44 -2.11 -7.21
CA GLY A 73 -3.32 -1.20 -6.47
C GLY A 73 -4.77 -1.32 -6.90
N HIS A 74 -5.02 -1.34 -8.22
CA HIS A 74 -6.32 -1.56 -8.81
C HIS A 74 -6.91 -2.92 -8.45
N GLN A 75 -6.07 -3.96 -8.33
CA GLN A 75 -6.52 -5.25 -7.84
C GLN A 75 -7.02 -5.17 -6.39
N LEU A 76 -6.27 -4.53 -5.48
CA LEU A 76 -6.69 -4.36 -4.08
C LEU A 76 -8.00 -3.55 -3.96
N VAL A 77 -8.17 -2.52 -4.80
CA VAL A 77 -9.41 -1.72 -4.87
C VAL A 77 -10.60 -2.57 -5.32
N ARG A 78 -10.44 -3.38 -6.37
CA ARG A 78 -11.52 -4.28 -6.84
C ARG A 78 -11.93 -5.31 -5.80
N GLU A 79 -10.98 -5.77 -5.00
CA GLU A 79 -11.22 -6.69 -3.88
C GLU A 79 -11.80 -5.98 -2.64
N ARG A 80 -12.03 -4.66 -2.72
CA ARG A 80 -12.59 -3.80 -1.65
C ARG A 80 -11.76 -3.84 -0.37
N LEU A 81 -10.44 -4.01 -0.50
CA LEU A 81 -9.51 -4.03 0.64
C LEU A 81 -8.96 -2.63 0.93
N VAL A 82 -8.87 -1.81 -0.11
CA VAL A 82 -8.34 -0.44 -0.06
C VAL A 82 -9.23 0.46 -0.93
N TRP A 83 -9.07 1.77 -0.82
CA TRP A 83 -9.80 2.74 -1.63
C TRP A 83 -8.91 3.28 -2.74
N PRO A 84 -9.47 3.74 -3.88
CA PRO A 84 -8.72 4.53 -4.83
C PRO A 84 -8.15 5.76 -4.10
N TRP A 85 -6.92 6.14 -4.44
CA TRP A 85 -6.38 7.38 -3.92
C TRP A 85 -7.20 8.58 -4.42
N GLU A 86 -7.66 9.43 -3.49
CA GLU A 86 -8.39 10.67 -3.76
C GLU A 86 -7.73 11.84 -2.99
N PRO A 87 -7.80 13.10 -3.48
CA PRO A 87 -7.25 14.25 -2.77
C PRO A 87 -7.86 14.49 -1.39
N ARG A 88 -9.09 14.00 -1.16
CA ARG A 88 -9.78 14.05 0.13
C ARG A 88 -9.83 12.65 0.71
N HIS A 89 -9.01 12.41 1.72
CA HIS A 89 -9.04 11.16 2.47
C HIS A 89 -10.40 10.97 3.15
N ARG A 90 -10.97 9.80 2.94
CA ARG A 90 -12.20 9.36 3.60
C ARG A 90 -11.82 8.66 4.91
N SER A 91 -12.73 8.64 5.88
CA SER A 91 -12.48 7.95 7.15
C SER A 91 -12.66 6.43 7.02
N TRP A 92 -11.65 5.66 7.39
CA TRP A 92 -11.72 4.18 7.47
C TRP A 92 -12.65 3.67 8.58
N CYS A 93 -13.05 4.53 9.52
CA CYS A 93 -13.93 4.16 10.63
C CYS A 93 -15.42 4.16 10.32
N CYS A 94 -15.82 4.56 9.12
CA CYS A 94 -17.20 4.44 8.70
C CYS A 94 -17.39 3.10 7.97
N PHE A 95 -17.32 2.00 8.72
CA PHE A 95 -17.90 0.73 8.31
C PHE A 95 -19.08 0.50 9.25
N ARG A 96 -20.27 0.91 8.80
CA ARG A 96 -21.56 0.60 9.43
C ARG A 96 -22.25 -0.46 8.61
#